data_AF-A0A7X5VUT2-F1
#
_entry.id   AF-A0A7X5VUT2-F1
#
_cell.length_a   1.000
_cell.length_b   1.000
_cell.length_c   1.000
_cell.angle_alpha   90.00
_cell.angle_beta   90.00
_cell.angle_gamma   90.00
#
_symmetry.space_group_name_H-M   'P 1'
#
loop_
_entity.id
_entity.type
_entity.pdbx_description
1 polymer ?
#
loop_
_entity_poly.entity_id
_entity_poly.type
_entity_poly.pdbx_seq_one_letter_code
_entity_poly.pdbx_strand_id
1 'polypeptide(L)' 'IRGKVFGTDGRTAKNVDVLAYHLATEEVFSATTNAKGQFVITGLPYGYFDMAVRSADGLYVS' A
#
# COMPACT_ATOMS: atom_id res chain seq x y z
N ILE A 1 -5.58 -7.82 -0.98
CA ILE A 1 -5.62 -6.92 0.20
C ILE A 1 -6.42 -5.67 -0.16
N ARG A 2 -7.24 -5.14 0.75
CA ARG A 2 -7.94 -3.85 0.57
C ARG A 2 -7.84 -3.02 1.84
N GLY A 3 -7.79 -1.70 1.70
CA GLY A 3 -7.65 -0.81 2.85
C GLY A 3 -7.82 0.66 2.51
N LYS A 4 -7.48 1.49 3.49
CA LYS A 4 -7.52 2.95 3.39
C LYS A 4 -6.27 3.52 4.04
N VAL A 5 -5.65 4.49 3.38
CA VAL A 5 -4.45 5.19 3.88
C VAL A 5 -4.84 6.57 4.36
N PHE A 6 -4.31 6.93 5.53
CA PHE A 6 -4.43 8.25 6.12
C PHE A 6 -3.04 8.88 6.25
N GLY A 7 -2.96 10.19 6.06
CA GLY A 7 -1.78 10.96 6.44
C GLY A 7 -1.65 11.05 7.95
N THR A 8 -0.50 11.55 8.42
CA THR A 8 -0.24 11.80 9.85
C THR A 8 -1.19 12.85 10.44
N ASP A 9 -1.80 13.68 9.60
CA ASP A 9 -2.83 14.65 9.96
C ASP A 9 -4.25 14.04 10.05
N GLY A 10 -4.37 12.73 9.85
CA GLY A 10 -5.65 12.00 9.85
C GLY A 10 -6.49 12.21 8.59
N ARG A 11 -6.02 12.98 7.60
CA ARG A 11 -6.74 13.15 6.32
C ARG A 11 -6.47 11.97 5.40
N THR A 12 -7.35 11.77 4.42
CA THR A 12 -7.18 10.70 3.43
C THR A 12 -6.00 10.97 2.51
N ALA A 13 -5.09 10.01 2.38
CA ALA A 13 -3.94 10.12 1.51
C ALA A 13 -4.30 9.62 0.09
N LYS A 14 -4.45 10.54 -0.86
CA LYS A 14 -4.75 10.25 -2.28
C LYS A 14 -3.47 10.16 -3.11
N ASN A 15 -3.50 9.40 -4.19
CA ASN A 15 -2.38 9.29 -5.13
C ASN A 15 -1.06 8.87 -4.46
N VAL A 16 -1.16 7.93 -3.53
CA VAL A 16 -0.04 7.32 -2.81
C VAL A 16 0.04 5.85 -3.19
N ASP A 17 1.25 5.34 -3.40
CA ASP A 17 1.45 3.93 -3.73
C ASP A 17 1.44 3.10 -2.46
N VAL A 18 0.65 2.02 -2.47
CA VAL A 18 0.68 0.96 -1.47
C VAL A 18 1.34 -0.24 -2.09
N LEU A 19 2.40 -0.72 -1.46
CA LEU A 19 3.23 -1.84 -1.88
C LEU A 19 3.01 -3.02 -0.92
N ALA A 20 2.91 -4.22 -1.49
CA ALA A 20 2.92 -5.49 -0.76
C ALA A 20 4.08 -6.34 -1.30
N TYR A 21 5.06 -6.61 -0.46
CA TYR A 21 6.25 -7.41 -0.80
C TYR A 21 6.09 -8.82 -0.27
N HIS A 22 6.03 -9.82 -1.14
CA HIS A 22 5.83 -11.22 -0.74
C HIS A 22 7.13 -11.82 -0.19
N LEU A 23 7.12 -12.27 1.06
CA LEU A 23 8.33 -12.66 1.79
C LEU A 23 9.01 -13.92 1.26
N ALA A 24 8.29 -14.78 0.52
CA ALA A 24 8.84 -16.03 0.01
C ALA A 24 9.25 -15.96 -1.47
N THR A 25 8.63 -15.11 -2.28
CA THR A 25 8.93 -14.99 -3.73
C THR A 25 9.63 -13.70 -4.10
N GLU A 26 9.74 -12.76 -3.15
CA GLU A 26 10.32 -11.42 -3.34
C GLU A 26 9.57 -10.56 -4.38
N GLU A 27 8.36 -10.97 -4.77
CA GLU A 27 7.52 -10.24 -5.71
C GLU A 27 6.86 -9.03 -5.04
N VAL A 28 6.77 -7.92 -5.79
CA VAL A 28 6.10 -6.70 -5.35
C VAL A 28 4.79 -6.53 -6.10
N PHE A 29 3.73 -6.32 -5.33
CA PHE A 29 2.40 -5.97 -5.82
C PHE A 29 2.07 -4.56 -5.36
N SER A 30 1.32 -3.80 -6.17
CA SER A 30 1.04 -2.41 -5.84
C SER A 30 -0.34 -1.95 -6.24
N ALA A 31 -0.86 -0.96 -5.52
CA ALA A 31 -2.02 -0.18 -5.90
C ALA A 31 -1.87 1.27 -5.49
N THR A 32 -2.41 2.19 -6.28
CA THR A 32 -2.42 3.62 -5.95
C THR A 32 -3.76 3.99 -5.30
N THR A 33 -3.72 4.78 -4.23
CA THR A 33 -4.92 5.22 -3.51
C THR A 33 -5.77 6.19 -4.34
N ASN A 34 -7.09 6.01 -4.30
CA ASN A 34 -8.03 6.93 -4.95
C ASN A 34 -8.21 8.24 -4.15
N ALA A 35 -9.08 9.15 -4.62
CA ALA A 35 -9.38 10.43 -3.95
C ALA A 35 -9.92 10.29 -2.51
N LYS A 36 -10.45 9.13 -2.13
CA LYS A 36 -10.92 8.80 -0.78
C LYS A 36 -9.86 8.06 0.04
N GLY A 37 -8.62 7.94 -0.45
CA GLY A 37 -7.52 7.21 0.17
C GLY A 37 -7.66 5.69 0.14
N GLN A 38 -8.56 5.13 -0.67
CA GLN A 38 -8.83 3.69 -0.70
C GLN A 38 -7.96 3.00 -1.75
N PHE A 39 -7.55 1.76 -1.46
CA PHE A 39 -6.79 0.92 -2.39
C PHE A 39 -7.28 -0.53 -2.36
N VAL A 40 -7.02 -1.26 -3.46
CA VAL A 40 -7.23 -2.70 -3.57
C VAL A 40 -6.07 -3.30 -4.35
N ILE A 41 -5.37 -4.27 -3.77
CA ILE A 41 -4.37 -5.12 -4.43
C ILE A 41 -5.01 -6.51 -4.63
N THR A 42 -5.09 -6.96 -5.87
CA THR A 42 -5.68 -8.24 -6.29
C THR A 42 -4.62 -9.18 -6.85
N GLY A 43 -4.96 -10.46 -7.07
CA GLY A 43 -4.04 -11.43 -7.67
C GLY A 43 -2.87 -11.84 -6.78
N LEU A 44 -2.99 -11.66 -5.46
CA LEU A 44 -1.92 -11.99 -4.52
C LEU A 44 -1.82 -13.52 -4.33
N PRO A 45 -0.62 -14.10 -4.42
CA PRO A 45 -0.40 -15.47 -3.96
C PRO A 45 -0.64 -15.57 -2.44
N TYR A 46 -0.87 -16.80 -1.96
CA TYR A 46 -0.95 -17.05 -0.52
C TYR A 46 0.44 -16.95 0.11
N GLY A 47 0.52 -16.26 1.25
CA GLY A 47 1.73 -16.15 2.04
C GLY A 47 1.75 -14.88 2.87
N TYR A 48 2.94 -14.53 3.35
CA TYR A 48 3.18 -13.35 4.17
C TYR A 48 3.72 -12.21 3.32
N PHE A 49 3.28 -10.99 3.64
CA PHE A 49 3.66 -9.79 2.93
C PHE A 49 4.09 -8.72 3.92
N ASP A 50 5.21 -8.06 3.63
CA ASP A 50 5.52 -6.77 4.22
C ASP A 50 4.81 -5.66 3.44
N MET A 51 4.29 -4.67 4.17
CA MET A 51 3.52 -3.59 3.59
C MET A 51 4.32 -2.29 3.68
N ALA A 52 4.35 -1.55 2.58
CA ALA A 52 4.91 -0.21 2.55
C ALA A 52 3.99 0.77 1.83
N VAL A 53 4.09 2.04 2.21
CA VAL A 53 3.38 3.15 1.62
C VAL A 53 4.41 4.15 1.13
N ARG A 54 4.37 4.48 -0.16
CA ARG A 54 5.29 5.44 -0.79
C ARG A 54 4.52 6.67 -1.25
N SER A 55 4.81 7.81 -0.64
CA SER A 55 4.30 9.12 -1.02
C SER A 55 5.42 9.98 -1.61
N ALA A 56 5.10 11.22 -2.00
CA ALA A 56 6.10 12.21 -2.39
C ALA A 56 7.05 12.58 -1.23
N ASP A 57 6.58 12.42 0.01
CA ASP A 57 7.32 12.81 1.21
C ASP A 57 8.28 11.71 1.70
N GLY A 58 8.10 10.47 1.23
CA GLY A 58 8.99 9.36 1.57
C GLY A 58 8.34 7.98 1.54
N LEU A 59 9.08 7.01 2.09
CA LEU A 59 8.67 5.61 2.26
C LEU A 59 8.33 5.34 3.72
N TYR A 60 7.15 4.77 3.96
CA TYR A 60 6.65 4.37 5.27
C TYR A 60 6.45 2.86 5.27
N VAL A 61 7.09 2.14 6.19
CA VAL A 61 6.99 0.68 6.32
C VAL A 61 6.19 0.35 7.57
N SER A 62 5.31 -0.64 7.49
CA SER A 62 4.46 -1.11 8.59
C SER A 62 4.81 -2.53 9.02
#